data_AF-A0A9Q0TK99-F1
#
_entry.id   AF-A0A9Q0TK99-F1
#
_cell.length_a   1.000
_cell.length_b   1.000
_cell.length_c   1.000
_cell.angle_alpha   90.00
_cell.angle_beta   90.00
_cell.angle_gamma   90.00
#
_symmetry.space_group_name_H-M   'P 1'
#
loop_
_entity.id
_entity.type
_entity.pdbx_description
1 polymer ?
#
loop_
_entity_poly.entity_id
_entity_poly.type
_entity_poly.pdbx_seq_one_letter_code
_entity_poly.pdbx_strand_id
1 'polypeptide(L)'
;MGVYLSSPKTDKVSKDGENDKLRYGLSSMQGWRTTMEDAHAAYPDLDSLTSFFGVYDGHGGQAVAKFCSKYLHEQVLKQESYLSGDLNTSLQKAFLRMDEMMRGQRGWRELARLGDNMETVTGMIEGLMCSPRSGQVNGHFDDWPDEEGPSV
;
A
#
# COMPACT_ATOMS: atom_id res chain seq x y z
N MET A 1 21.25 16.55 13.17
CA MET A 1 21.33 16.42 11.69
C MET A 1 19.93 16.63 11.14
N GLY A 2 19.78 17.46 10.10
CA GLY A 2 18.47 17.73 9.48
C GLY A 2 17.98 16.56 8.61
N VAL A 3 16.87 16.78 7.90
CA VAL A 3 16.23 15.79 7.00
C VAL A 3 17.02 15.46 5.72
N TYR A 4 18.24 16.00 5.58
CA TYR A 4 19.07 15.87 4.39
C TYR A 4 20.37 15.11 4.69
N LEU A 5 20.77 14.27 3.74
CA LEU A 5 22.08 13.60 3.70
C LEU A 5 23.19 14.58 3.30
N SER A 6 24.44 14.20 3.59
CA SER A 6 25.63 14.96 3.15
C SER A 6 25.87 14.87 1.63
N SER A 7 25.35 13.83 0.99
CA SER A 7 25.36 13.63 -0.47
C SER A 7 24.10 12.88 -0.89
N PRO A 8 23.61 13.07 -2.12
CA PRO A 8 22.40 12.39 -2.57
C PRO A 8 22.68 10.92 -2.86
N LYS A 9 21.73 10.04 -2.48
CA LYS A 9 21.68 8.69 -3.02
C LYS A 9 21.12 8.75 -4.43
N THR A 10 21.96 8.38 -5.40
CA THR A 10 21.64 8.50 -6.83
C THR A 10 21.29 7.16 -7.49
N ASP A 11 21.32 6.07 -6.73
CA ASP A 11 20.86 4.77 -7.18
C ASP A 11 19.41 4.84 -7.61
N LYS A 12 19.14 4.30 -8.80
CA LYS A 12 17.80 4.26 -9.38
C LYS A 12 17.24 2.86 -9.28
N VAL A 13 15.99 2.77 -8.81
CA VAL A 13 15.20 1.56 -8.97
C VAL A 13 14.29 1.79 -10.16
N SER A 14 14.63 1.18 -11.29
CA SER A 14 13.88 1.30 -12.54
C SER A 14 13.19 -0.01 -12.89
N LYS A 15 12.00 0.09 -13.46
CA LYS A 15 11.24 -1.03 -13.99
C LYS A 15 10.51 -0.57 -15.24
N ASP A 16 10.35 -1.47 -16.19
CA ASP A 16 9.55 -1.28 -17.38
C ASP A 16 8.71 -2.52 -17.63
N GLY A 17 7.75 -2.40 -18.54
CA GLY A 17 6.92 -3.51 -18.97
C GLY A 17 5.92 -3.10 -20.03
N GLU A 18 5.18 -4.07 -20.53
CA GLU A 18 4.20 -3.87 -21.59
C GLU A 18 3.09 -4.91 -21.51
N ASN A 19 1.99 -4.64 -22.20
CA ASN A 19 0.99 -5.62 -22.60
C ASN A 19 0.59 -5.35 -24.06
N ASP A 20 -0.43 -6.04 -24.57
CA ASP A 20 -0.88 -5.91 -25.95
C ASP A 20 -1.36 -4.49 -26.34
N LYS A 21 -1.62 -3.62 -25.35
CA LYS A 21 -2.23 -2.30 -25.54
C LYS A 21 -1.30 -1.14 -25.22
N LEU A 22 -0.35 -1.31 -24.30
CA LEU A 22 0.51 -0.23 -23.83
C LEU A 22 1.91 -0.71 -23.39
N ARG A 23 2.82 0.26 -23.26
CA ARG A 23 4.16 0.09 -22.65
C ARG A 23 4.31 1.12 -21.53
N TYR A 24 5.03 0.77 -20.47
CA TYR A 24 5.33 1.68 -19.38
C TYR A 24 6.80 1.58 -18.95
N GLY A 25 7.28 2.64 -18.32
CA GLY A 25 8.56 2.69 -17.62
C GLY A 25 8.43 3.56 -16.39
N LEU A 26 9.11 3.19 -15.32
CA LEU A 26 9.17 3.93 -14.07
C LEU A 26 10.58 3.90 -13.49
N SER A 27 10.90 4.93 -12.72
CA SER A 27 12.15 4.99 -11.96
C SER A 27 11.93 5.79 -10.68
N SER A 28 12.46 5.31 -9.57
CA SER A 28 12.51 6.04 -8.30
C SER A 28 13.96 6.24 -7.82
N MET A 29 14.18 7.27 -7.03
CA MET A 29 15.50 7.64 -6.49
C MET A 29 15.31 8.46 -5.20
N GLN A 30 16.02 8.09 -4.12
CA GLN A 30 15.90 8.76 -2.82
C GLN A 30 16.45 10.20 -2.81
N GLY A 31 17.52 10.45 -3.56
CA GLY A 31 18.16 11.76 -3.61
C GLY A 31 18.70 12.19 -2.25
N TRP A 32 18.39 13.42 -1.85
CA TRP A 32 18.97 14.05 -0.65
C TRP A 32 18.26 13.70 0.66
N ARG A 33 17.07 13.10 0.61
CA ARG A 33 16.31 12.78 1.83
C ARG A 33 17.00 11.65 2.61
N THR A 34 16.82 11.62 3.92
CA THR A 34 17.35 10.53 4.76
C THR A 34 16.66 9.19 4.52
N THR A 35 15.37 9.22 4.16
CA THR A 35 14.51 8.06 3.89
C THR A 35 13.88 8.18 2.50
N MET A 36 13.61 7.03 1.86
CA MET A 36 12.79 6.95 0.65
C MET A 36 11.35 6.64 1.09
N GLU A 37 10.46 7.62 1.00
CA GLU A 37 9.07 7.48 1.49
C GLU A 37 8.07 7.21 0.36
N ASP A 38 8.45 7.45 -0.90
CA ASP A 38 7.57 7.19 -2.04
C ASP A 38 7.39 5.69 -2.29
N ALA A 39 6.22 5.35 -2.82
CA ALA A 39 5.90 4.04 -3.37
C ALA A 39 5.25 4.19 -4.75
N HIS A 40 5.13 3.08 -5.48
CA HIS A 40 4.44 3.06 -6.76
C HIS A 40 3.74 1.72 -6.99
N ALA A 41 2.74 1.74 -7.86
CA ALA A 41 2.00 0.58 -8.35
C ALA A 41 1.98 0.62 -9.87
N ALA A 42 2.24 -0.51 -10.53
CA ALA A 42 2.20 -0.64 -11.97
C ALA A 42 1.63 -2.01 -12.35
N TYR A 43 0.36 -2.02 -12.71
CA TYR A 43 -0.43 -3.18 -13.10
C TYR A 43 -0.94 -2.97 -14.53
N PRO A 44 -0.13 -3.31 -15.56
CA PRO A 44 -0.57 -3.19 -16.95
C PRO A 44 -1.81 -4.06 -17.22
N ASP A 45 -1.91 -5.22 -16.58
CA ASP A 45 -3.08 -6.09 -16.63
C ASP A 45 -3.75 -6.12 -15.25
N LEU A 46 -4.49 -5.04 -14.93
CA LEU A 46 -5.27 -4.99 -13.68
C LEU A 46 -6.49 -5.93 -13.79
N ASP A 47 -7.16 -5.88 -14.94
CA ASP A 47 -8.20 -6.82 -15.35
C ASP A 47 -8.17 -7.00 -16.88
N SER A 48 -9.19 -7.62 -17.46
CA SER A 48 -9.25 -7.87 -18.92
C SER A 48 -9.24 -6.60 -19.80
N LEU A 49 -9.60 -5.43 -19.25
CA LEU A 49 -9.82 -4.21 -20.04
C LEU A 49 -9.02 -3.00 -19.55
N THR A 50 -8.50 -3.03 -18.32
CA THR A 50 -7.94 -1.87 -17.64
C THR A 50 -6.55 -2.13 -17.11
N SER A 51 -5.80 -1.03 -17.03
CA SER A 51 -4.46 -0.96 -16.47
C SER A 51 -4.46 0.06 -15.35
N PHE A 52 -3.64 -0.16 -14.32
CA PHE A 52 -3.54 0.73 -13.17
C PHE A 52 -2.10 1.14 -12.91
N PHE A 53 -1.89 2.44 -12.75
CA PHE A 53 -0.61 3.02 -12.38
C PHE A 53 -0.82 4.06 -11.28
N GLY A 54 -0.02 4.00 -10.23
CA GLY A 54 -0.12 4.90 -9.09
C GLY A 54 1.25 5.29 -8.57
N VAL A 55 1.42 6.55 -8.20
CA VAL A 55 2.60 7.08 -7.50
C VAL A 55 2.12 7.68 -6.18
N TYR A 56 2.80 7.34 -5.10
CA TYR A 56 2.40 7.70 -3.75
C TYR A 56 3.58 8.39 -3.06
N ASP A 57 3.45 9.68 -2.78
CA ASP A 57 4.45 10.48 -2.07
C ASP A 57 4.19 10.38 -0.56
N GLY A 58 5.08 9.69 0.15
CA GLY A 58 4.97 9.50 1.60
C GLY A 58 5.48 10.72 2.36
N HIS A 59 4.83 11.04 3.48
CA HIS A 59 5.29 12.10 4.38
C HIS A 59 5.16 11.68 5.84
N GLY A 60 6.28 11.65 6.56
CA GLY A 60 6.32 11.20 7.95
C GLY A 60 6.46 9.68 8.08
N GLY A 61 6.95 9.03 7.03
CA GLY A 61 7.18 7.59 6.94
C GLY A 61 6.61 6.97 5.66
N GLN A 62 7.18 5.83 5.26
CA GLN A 62 6.82 5.11 4.03
C GLN A 62 5.55 4.23 4.15
N ALA A 63 5.05 4.00 5.38
CA ALA A 63 4.06 2.96 5.66
C ALA A 63 2.77 3.12 4.86
N VAL A 64 2.18 4.33 4.89
CA VAL A 64 0.92 4.64 4.19
C VAL A 64 1.11 4.60 2.68
N ALA A 65 2.20 5.16 2.16
CA ALA A 65 2.50 5.11 0.72
C ALA A 65 2.59 3.66 0.21
N LYS A 66 3.31 2.80 0.94
CA LYS A 66 3.41 1.36 0.64
C LYS A 66 2.08 0.63 0.78
N PHE A 67 1.27 0.99 1.79
CA PHE A 67 -0.06 0.43 1.98
C PHE A 67 -0.96 0.77 0.78
N CYS A 68 -0.93 2.03 0.34
CA CYS A 68 -1.67 2.50 -0.83
C CYS A 68 -1.24 1.81 -2.13
N SER A 69 0.07 1.68 -2.37
CA SER A 69 0.56 0.96 -3.57
C SER A 69 0.15 -0.51 -3.57
N LYS A 70 0.01 -1.12 -2.40
CA LYS A 70 -0.33 -2.52 -2.25
C LYS A 70 -1.81 -2.81 -2.42
N TYR A 71 -2.71 -1.95 -1.95
CA TYR A 71 -4.14 -2.31 -1.88
C TYR A 71 -5.10 -1.44 -2.69
N LEU A 72 -4.72 -0.21 -3.08
CA LEU A 72 -5.69 0.72 -3.68
C LEU A 72 -6.31 0.17 -4.97
N HIS A 73 -5.49 -0.44 -5.84
CA HIS A 73 -5.94 -1.00 -7.11
C HIS A 73 -6.96 -2.13 -6.92
N GLU A 74 -6.77 -2.99 -5.92
CA GLU A 74 -7.74 -4.03 -5.55
C GLU A 74 -9.05 -3.42 -5.03
N GLN A 75 -8.95 -2.38 -4.19
CA GLN A 75 -10.14 -1.73 -3.63
C GLN A 75 -10.98 -1.03 -4.70
N VAL A 76 -10.37 -0.56 -5.79
CA VAL A 76 -11.08 -0.03 -6.96
C VAL A 76 -11.89 -1.14 -7.64
N LEU A 77 -11.31 -2.32 -7.85
CA LEU A 77 -12.01 -3.45 -8.48
C LEU A 77 -13.18 -3.98 -7.65
N LYS A 78 -13.06 -3.93 -6.31
CA LYS A 78 -14.08 -4.45 -5.39
C LYS A 78 -15.34 -3.59 -5.31
N GLN A 79 -15.36 -2.36 -5.84
CA GLN A 79 -16.54 -1.50 -5.77
C GLN A 79 -17.61 -1.90 -6.79
N GLU A 80 -18.87 -1.93 -6.38
CA GLU A 80 -20.00 -2.15 -7.30
C GLU A 80 -20.06 -1.09 -8.43
N SER A 81 -19.63 0.14 -8.16
CA SER A 81 -19.54 1.20 -9.17
C SER A 81 -18.52 0.88 -10.26
N TYR A 82 -17.45 0.13 -9.96
CA TYR A 82 -16.51 -0.34 -10.97
C TYR A 82 -17.20 -1.32 -11.94
N LEU A 83 -17.95 -2.28 -11.40
CA LEU A 83 -18.72 -3.25 -12.19
C LEU A 83 -19.76 -2.58 -13.08
N SER A 84 -20.27 -1.43 -12.65
CA SER A 84 -21.23 -0.61 -13.40
C SER A 84 -20.55 0.31 -14.43
N GLY A 85 -19.21 0.29 -14.53
CA GLY A 85 -18.41 1.14 -15.41
C GLY A 85 -18.17 2.57 -14.89
N ASP A 86 -18.65 2.91 -13.69
CA ASP A 86 -18.42 4.19 -13.04
C ASP A 86 -17.10 4.17 -12.25
N LEU A 87 -16.02 4.39 -13.00
CA LEU A 87 -14.66 4.46 -12.47
C LEU A 87 -14.48 5.61 -11.48
N ASN A 88 -15.16 6.74 -11.67
CA ASN A 88 -15.00 7.91 -10.79
C ASN A 88 -15.51 7.61 -9.38
N THR A 89 -16.75 7.12 -9.29
CA THR A 89 -17.34 6.73 -8.01
C THR A 89 -16.57 5.56 -7.40
N SER A 90 -16.11 4.60 -8.21
CA SER A 90 -15.27 3.50 -7.72
C SER A 90 -13.99 4.01 -7.05
N LEU A 91 -13.25 4.89 -7.74
CA LEU A 91 -12.01 5.43 -7.21
C LEU A 91 -12.27 6.22 -5.92
N GLN A 92 -13.29 7.08 -5.90
CA GLN A 92 -13.64 7.82 -4.69
C GLN A 92 -13.94 6.90 -3.50
N LYS A 93 -14.76 5.86 -3.71
CA LYS A 93 -15.08 4.87 -2.67
C LYS A 93 -13.86 4.08 -2.23
N ALA A 94 -12.99 3.69 -3.16
CA ALA A 94 -11.76 2.98 -2.86
C ALA A 94 -10.83 3.82 -1.97
N PHE A 95 -10.66 5.11 -2.24
CA PHE A 95 -9.87 6.01 -1.39
C PHE A 95 -10.42 6.10 0.03
N LEU A 96 -11.75 6.25 0.19
CA LEU A 96 -12.38 6.27 1.51
C LEU A 96 -12.22 4.93 2.23
N ARG A 97 -12.41 3.81 1.52
CA ARG A 97 -12.23 2.46 2.06
C ARG A 97 -10.79 2.23 2.51
N MET A 98 -9.80 2.73 1.79
CA MET A 98 -8.39 2.65 2.18
C MET A 98 -8.13 3.35 3.52
N ASP A 99 -8.72 4.53 3.75
CA ASP A 99 -8.62 5.25 5.02
C ASP A 99 -9.28 4.47 6.17
N GLU A 100 -10.45 3.89 5.93
CA GLU A 100 -11.12 3.01 6.90
C GLU A 100 -10.29 1.77 7.24
N MET A 101 -9.72 1.11 6.22
CA MET A 101 -8.87 -0.07 6.38
C MET A 101 -7.67 0.22 7.30
N MET A 102 -7.01 1.37 7.11
CA MET A 102 -5.86 1.79 7.90
C MET A 102 -6.21 2.04 9.39
N ARG A 103 -7.45 2.44 9.68
CA ARG A 103 -7.89 2.73 11.06
C ARG A 103 -8.22 1.46 11.87
N GLY A 104 -8.49 0.34 11.21
CA GLY A 104 -8.82 -0.94 11.85
C GLY A 104 -7.59 -1.69 12.39
N GLN A 105 -7.79 -2.60 13.35
CA GLN A 105 -6.70 -3.35 14.00
C GLN A 105 -5.80 -4.12 13.00
N ARG A 106 -6.39 -4.62 11.90
CA ARG A 106 -5.64 -5.26 10.80
C ARG A 106 -4.78 -4.25 10.05
N GLY A 107 -5.34 -3.08 9.72
CA GLY A 107 -4.61 -1.97 9.10
C GLY A 107 -3.42 -1.51 9.92
N TRP A 108 -3.59 -1.31 11.23
CA TRP A 108 -2.49 -0.95 12.13
C TRP A 108 -1.35 -1.96 12.12
N ARG A 109 -1.64 -3.28 12.13
CA ARG A 109 -0.61 -4.32 12.06
C ARG A 109 0.13 -4.29 10.73
N GLU A 110 -0.58 -4.12 9.62
CA GLU A 110 0.04 -4.04 8.30
C GLU A 110 0.86 -2.76 8.14
N LEU A 111 0.37 -1.62 8.63
CA LEU A 111 1.11 -0.36 8.64
C LEU A 111 2.40 -0.46 9.45
N ALA A 112 2.38 -1.11 10.62
CA ALA A 112 3.60 -1.38 11.39
C ALA A 112 4.60 -2.22 10.58
N ARG A 113 4.12 -3.30 9.94
CA ARG A 113 4.96 -4.16 9.08
C ARG A 113 5.57 -3.40 7.89
N LEU A 114 4.82 -2.49 7.28
CA LEU A 114 5.28 -1.71 6.12
C LEU A 114 6.17 -0.50 6.52
N GLY A 115 5.99 0.01 7.74
CA GLY A 115 6.76 1.11 8.30
C GLY A 115 8.17 0.71 8.75
N ASP A 116 8.33 -0.49 9.30
CA ASP A 116 9.60 -0.95 9.84
C ASP A 116 10.56 -1.47 8.75
N ASN A 117 11.79 -0.96 8.76
CA ASN A 117 12.93 -1.74 8.28
C ASN A 117 13.25 -2.77 9.38
N MET A 118 13.36 -4.04 8.99
CA MET A 118 13.39 -5.26 9.82
C MET A 118 14.56 -5.38 10.84
N GLU A 119 14.90 -4.35 11.62
CA GLU A 119 15.96 -4.42 12.65
C GLU A 119 15.52 -4.13 14.09
N THR A 120 14.28 -3.65 14.35
CA THR A 120 13.91 -3.18 15.70
C THR A 120 12.83 -4.02 16.42
N VAL A 121 12.09 -4.90 15.74
CA VAL A 121 10.84 -5.47 16.28
C VAL A 121 11.02 -6.78 17.07
N THR A 122 12.24 -7.30 17.19
CA THR A 122 12.46 -8.52 17.99
C THR A 122 12.39 -8.26 19.51
N GLY A 123 12.45 -7.00 19.96
CA GLY A 123 12.55 -6.66 21.38
C GLY A 123 11.27 -6.22 22.11
N MET A 124 10.16 -5.98 21.41
CA MET A 124 8.96 -5.35 22.03
C MET A 124 7.70 -6.23 22.07
N ILE A 125 7.72 -7.43 21.49
CA ILE A 125 6.52 -8.28 21.39
C ILE A 125 6.21 -9.07 22.68
N GLU A 126 7.14 -9.19 23.62
CA GLU A 126 6.87 -9.93 24.88
C GLU A 126 5.98 -9.18 25.89
N GLY A 127 5.63 -7.91 25.66
CA GLY A 127 5.01 -7.05 26.68
C GLY A 127 3.49 -6.81 26.61
N LEU A 128 2.78 -7.21 25.56
CA LEU A 128 1.40 -6.72 25.29
C LEU A 128 0.35 -7.80 24.97
N MET A 129 0.53 -9.02 25.49
CA MET A 129 -0.52 -10.03 25.53
C MET A 129 -1.55 -9.71 26.64
N CYS A 130 -2.52 -8.86 26.34
CA CYS A 130 -3.70 -8.67 27.17
C CYS A 130 -4.95 -9.20 26.42
N SER A 131 -5.50 -10.31 26.89
CA SER A 131 -6.66 -11.01 26.33
C SER A 131 -7.99 -10.25 26.53
N PRO A 132 -9.03 -10.51 25.70
CA PRO A 132 -10.13 -9.56 25.48
C PRO A 132 -11.33 -9.72 26.44
N ARG A 133 -12.09 -8.64 26.62
CA ARG A 133 -13.50 -8.70 27.06
C ARG A 133 -14.42 -8.48 25.87
N SER A 134 -15.35 -9.42 25.69
CA SER A 134 -16.38 -9.50 24.66
C SER A 134 -17.31 -8.28 24.63
N GLY A 135 -17.52 -7.72 23.43
CA GLY A 135 -18.63 -6.82 23.10
C GLY A 135 -19.04 -7.02 21.65
N GLN A 136 -20.31 -7.38 21.42
CA GLN A 136 -20.90 -7.59 20.09
C GLN A 136 -20.79 -6.33 19.22
N VAL A 137 -20.29 -6.48 17.99
CA VAL A 137 -20.44 -5.51 16.91
C VAL A 137 -21.01 -6.26 15.70
N ASN A 138 -22.08 -5.69 15.13
CA ASN A 138 -22.83 -6.21 13.99
C ASN A 138 -21.93 -6.51 12.80
N GLY A 139 -22.20 -7.64 12.14
CA GLY A 139 -21.39 -8.17 11.04
C GLY A 139 -21.43 -7.30 9.80
N HIS A 140 -20.28 -6.71 9.49
CA HIS A 140 -19.82 -6.55 8.12
C HIS A 140 -18.66 -7.53 7.97
N PHE A 141 -18.80 -8.54 7.13
CA PHE A 141 -17.75 -9.53 6.90
C PHE A 141 -16.61 -8.82 6.17
N ASP A 142 -15.53 -8.50 6.89
CA ASP A 142 -14.30 -7.98 6.31
C ASP A 142 -13.64 -9.10 5.49
N ASP A 143 -14.03 -9.19 4.22
CA ASP A 143 -13.46 -10.09 3.23
C ASP A 143 -12.07 -9.57 2.79
N TRP A 144 -11.13 -9.75 3.71
CA TRP A 144 -9.70 -9.61 3.44
C TRP A 144 -9.15 -11.02 3.22
N PRO A 145 -8.71 -11.38 2.00
CA PRO A 145 -8.10 -12.68 1.77
C PRO A 145 -6.77 -12.76 2.53
N ASP A 146 -6.57 -13.84 3.30
CA ASP A 146 -5.26 -14.20 3.83
C ASP A 146 -4.39 -14.65 2.64
N GLU A 147 -3.74 -13.71 1.97
CA GLU A 147 -2.78 -14.04 0.92
C GLU A 147 -1.45 -14.44 1.57
N GLU A 148 -1.20 -15.76 1.60
CA GLU A 148 0.15 -16.32 1.65
C GLU A 148 1.02 -15.60 0.61
N GLY A 149 2.18 -15.09 1.04
CA GLY A 149 3.08 -14.36 0.15
C GLY A 149 3.48 -15.20 -1.08
N PRO A 150 3.83 -14.55 -2.19
CA PRO A 150 4.19 -15.25 -3.42
C PRO A 150 5.35 -16.20 -3.14
N SER A 151 5.12 -17.49 -3.42
CA SER A 151 6.18 -18.48 -3.53
C SER A 151 6.86 -18.28 -4.88
N VAL A 152 7.95 -17.52 -4.87
CA VAL A 152 9.00 -17.54 -5.90
C VAL A 152 10.36 -17.66 -5.25
#